data_AF-A0A7S1PVU7-F1
#
_entry.id   AF-A0A7S1PVU7-F1
#
_cell.length_a   1.000
_cell.length_b   1.000
_cell.length_c   1.000
_cell.angle_alpha   90.00
_cell.angle_beta   90.00
_cell.angle_gamma   90.00
#
_symmetry.space_group_name_H-M   'P 1'
#
loop_
_entity.id
_entity.type
_entity.pdbx_description
1 polymer ?
#
loop_
_entity_poly.entity_id
_entity_poly.type
_entity_poly.pdbx_seq_one_letter_code
_entity_poly.pdbx_strand_id
1 'polypeptide(L)'
;TSLHWSLTQFTPASMEISPTNLGERAFAVVTLLSAMIVFSSFVSSITAAMTQLRRLSSPIDQNFVMLRRYLRVRNAPSDLLVRIVRCVEHRVRARESEVPESDVPLLRYLSTPLQMELLSHIYAPYFSAHPLFNRYAEA
;
A
#
# COMPACT_ATOMS: atom_id res chain seq x y z
N THR A 1 18.79 38.52 7.85
CA THR A 1 20.10 37.83 7.94
C THR A 1 20.05 36.56 8.77
N SER A 2 19.36 36.52 9.92
CA SER A 2 19.23 35.32 10.78
C SER A 2 18.56 34.09 10.10
N LEU A 3 17.47 34.29 9.36
CA LEU A 3 16.78 33.21 8.62
C LEU A 3 17.65 32.65 7.49
N HIS A 4 18.41 33.52 6.81
CA HIS A 4 19.36 33.09 5.80
C HIS A 4 20.48 32.23 6.42
N TRP A 5 21.03 32.65 7.56
CA TRP A 5 22.03 31.86 8.30
C TRP A 5 21.51 30.49 8.71
N SER A 6 20.29 30.39 9.25
CA SER A 6 19.73 29.08 9.63
C SER A 6 19.46 28.19 8.41
N LEU A 7 19.02 28.75 7.29
CA LEU A 7 18.82 28.01 6.05
C LEU A 7 20.14 27.45 5.49
N THR A 8 21.24 28.20 5.59
CA THR A 8 22.58 27.71 5.20
C THR A 8 23.11 26.55 6.05
N GLN A 9 22.49 26.24 7.19
CA GLN A 9 22.84 25.03 7.98
C GLN A 9 22.19 23.76 7.41
N PHE A 10 21.08 23.87 6.68
CA PHE A 10 20.40 22.72 6.04
C PHE A 10 21.07 22.29 4.74
N THR A 11 21.62 23.26 4.00
CA THR A 11 22.33 23.07 2.74
C THR A 11 23.66 23.78 2.84
N PRO A 12 24.82 23.09 2.76
CA PRO A 12 26.12 23.72 2.88
C PRO A 12 26.24 24.87 1.87
N ALA A 13 26.06 26.10 2.36
CA ALA A 13 26.05 27.31 1.56
C ALA A 13 26.91 28.35 2.29
N SER A 14 27.71 29.11 1.54
CA SER A 14 28.63 30.06 2.17
C SER A 14 27.84 31.20 2.81
N MET A 15 28.13 31.47 4.09
CA MET A 15 27.56 32.58 4.83
C MET A 15 28.71 33.44 5.39
N GLU A 16 28.61 34.76 5.24
CA GLU A 16 29.64 35.70 5.69
C GLU A 16 29.73 35.82 7.23
N ILE A 17 28.77 35.24 7.96
CA ILE A 17 28.69 35.32 9.43
C ILE A 17 29.35 34.08 10.05
N SER A 18 30.57 34.27 10.56
CA SER A 18 31.36 33.24 11.25
C SER A 18 31.35 33.45 12.77
N PRO A 19 31.21 32.38 13.59
CA PRO A 19 31.21 32.51 15.03
C PRO A 19 32.60 32.89 15.56
N THR A 20 32.64 33.94 16.36
CA THR A 20 33.88 34.51 16.91
C THR A 20 34.13 34.05 18.35
N ASN A 21 33.07 33.84 19.13
CA ASN A 21 33.15 33.41 20.52
C ASN A 21 32.85 31.90 20.71
N LEU A 22 33.31 31.32 21.82
CA LEU A 22 33.11 29.91 22.16
C LEU A 22 31.60 29.54 22.24
N GLY A 23 30.78 30.42 22.82
CA GLY A 23 29.33 30.22 22.91
C GLY A 23 28.65 30.21 21.53
N GLU A 24 29.07 31.11 20.63
CA GLU A 24 28.56 31.16 19.25
C GLU A 24 28.95 29.90 18.47
N ARG A 25 30.17 29.39 18.69
CA ARG A 25 30.62 28.13 18.08
C ARG A 25 29.81 26.93 18.58
N ALA A 26 29.59 26.82 19.88
CA ALA A 26 28.78 25.75 20.45
C ALA A 26 27.34 25.77 19.91
N PHE A 27 26.72 26.95 19.84
CA PHE A 27 25.38 27.13 19.27
C PHE A 27 25.33 26.75 17.78
N ALA A 28 26.33 27.15 16.99
CA ALA A 28 26.42 26.81 15.57
C ALA A 28 26.53 25.28 15.37
N VAL A 29 27.36 24.60 16.16
CA VAL A 29 27.51 23.13 16.09
C VAL A 29 26.20 22.43 16.44
N VAL A 30 25.52 22.85 17.51
CA VAL A 30 24.23 22.26 17.91
C VAL A 30 23.17 22.47 16.83
N THR A 31 23.13 23.66 16.22
CA THR A 31 22.18 23.98 15.14
C THR A 31 22.47 23.17 13.89
N LEU A 32 23.73 22.95 13.55
CA LEU A 32 24.14 22.11 12.42
C LEU A 32 23.73 20.65 12.64
N LEU A 33 23.96 20.11 13.84
CA LEU A 33 23.56 18.74 14.18
C LEU A 33 22.03 18.58 14.12
N SER A 34 21.27 19.53 14.66
CA SER A 34 19.80 19.48 14.59
C SER A 34 19.29 19.61 13.16
N ALA A 35 19.87 20.50 12.36
CA ALA A 35 19.55 20.65 10.94
C ALA A 35 19.81 19.34 10.17
N MET A 36 20.92 18.66 10.43
CA MET A 36 21.26 17.38 9.79
C MET A 36 20.26 16.27 10.14
N ILE A 37 19.81 16.19 11.40
CA ILE A 37 18.81 15.22 11.84
C ILE A 37 17.45 15.48 11.17
N VAL A 38 17.01 16.74 11.17
CA VAL A 38 15.72 17.13 10.58
C VAL A 38 15.75 16.91 9.06
N PHE A 39 16.83 17.31 8.38
CA PHE A 39 16.99 17.10 6.95
C PHE A 39 16.99 15.62 6.57
N SER A 40 17.74 14.79 7.31
CA SER A 40 17.79 13.34 7.08
C SER A 40 16.40 12.70 7.25
N SER A 41 15.67 13.10 8.29
CA SER A 41 14.32 12.61 8.56
C SER A 41 13.34 13.05 7.47
N PHE A 42 13.46 14.28 6.99
CA PHE A 42 12.67 14.83 5.89
C PHE A 42 12.89 14.05 4.59
N VAL A 43 14.15 13.82 4.19
CA VAL A 43 14.49 13.02 3.00
C VAL A 43 14.00 11.58 3.12
N SER A 44 14.15 10.96 4.30
CA SER A 44 13.65 9.62 4.56
C SER A 44 12.12 9.55 4.40
N SER A 45 11.39 10.55 4.90
CA SER A 45 9.94 10.62 4.80
C SER A 45 9.47 10.74 3.35
N ILE A 46 10.15 11.58 2.55
CA ILE A 46 9.89 11.67 1.09
C ILE A 46 10.15 10.33 0.42
N THR A 47 11.26 9.67 0.75
CA THR A 47 11.64 8.37 0.16
C THR A 47 10.63 7.29 0.52
N ALA A 48 10.16 7.24 1.76
CA ALA A 48 9.12 6.33 2.22
C ALA A 48 7.80 6.59 1.49
N ALA A 49 7.39 7.85 1.34
CA ALA A 49 6.20 8.23 0.58
C ALA A 49 6.31 7.83 -0.90
N MET A 50 7.46 8.05 -1.54
CA MET A 50 7.71 7.58 -2.91
C MET A 50 7.64 6.05 -3.02
N THR A 51 8.18 5.34 -2.04
CA THR A 51 8.14 3.87 -2.00
C THR A 51 6.71 3.37 -1.83
N GLN A 52 5.92 4.01 -0.96
CA GLN A 52 4.50 3.70 -0.79
C GLN A 52 3.73 3.98 -2.08
N LEU A 53 3.97 5.11 -2.74
CA LEU A 53 3.35 5.43 -4.03
C LEU A 53 3.70 4.39 -5.11
N ARG A 54 4.95 3.92 -5.14
CA ARG A 54 5.38 2.83 -6.05
C ARG A 54 4.71 1.49 -5.69
N ARG A 55 4.42 1.22 -4.42
CA ARG A 55 3.64 0.04 -4.00
C ARG A 55 2.16 0.15 -4.37
N LEU A 56 1.61 1.36 -4.38
CA LEU A 56 0.26 1.63 -4.88
C LEU A 56 0.16 1.46 -6.40
N SER A 57 1.29 1.48 -7.13
CA SER A 57 1.30 1.02 -8.52
C SER A 57 1.01 -0.48 -8.54
N SER A 58 -0.17 -0.86 -9.02
CA SER A 58 -0.69 -2.20 -8.81
C SER A 58 0.20 -3.26 -9.49
N PRO A 59 0.66 -4.31 -8.77
CA PRO A 59 1.34 -5.44 -9.41
C PRO A 59 0.46 -6.10 -10.48
N ILE A 60 -0.86 -5.94 -10.37
CA ILE A 60 -1.84 -6.41 -11.37
C ILE A 60 -1.62 -5.70 -12.70
N ASP A 61 -1.36 -4.39 -12.72
CA ASP A 61 -1.09 -3.66 -13.96
C ASP A 61 0.18 -4.16 -14.65
N GLN A 62 1.23 -4.44 -13.87
CA GLN A 62 2.46 -5.04 -14.38
C GLN A 62 2.21 -6.43 -14.97
N ASN A 63 1.40 -7.26 -14.31
CA ASN A 63 1.02 -8.57 -14.80
C ASN A 63 0.20 -8.48 -16.10
N PHE A 64 -0.71 -7.50 -16.23
CA PHE A 64 -1.45 -7.28 -17.48
C PHE A 64 -0.55 -6.83 -18.63
N VAL A 65 0.44 -5.98 -18.37
CA VAL A 65 1.45 -5.61 -19.37
C VAL A 65 2.23 -6.84 -19.84
N MET A 66 2.66 -7.70 -18.90
CA MET A 66 3.37 -8.94 -19.21
C MET A 66 2.49 -9.92 -20.01
N LEU A 67 1.22 -10.07 -19.64
CA LEU A 67 0.26 -10.92 -20.35
C LEU A 67 0.06 -10.45 -21.80
N ARG A 68 -0.16 -9.14 -22.01
CA ARG A 68 -0.31 -8.56 -23.36
C ARG A 68 0.96 -8.78 -24.19
N ARG A 69 2.14 -8.61 -23.59
CA ARG A 69 3.42 -8.85 -24.25
C ARG A 69 3.59 -10.33 -24.64
N TYR A 70 3.28 -11.25 -23.74
CA TYR A 70 3.33 -12.69 -23.98
C TYR A 70 2.46 -13.11 -25.18
N LEU A 71 1.21 -12.65 -25.21
CA LEU A 71 0.27 -12.95 -26.29
C LEU A 71 0.72 -12.39 -27.64
N ARG A 72 1.31 -11.17 -27.65
CA ARG A 72 1.87 -10.57 -28.87
C ARG A 72 3.06 -11.36 -29.42
N VAL A 73 4.00 -11.77 -28.56
CA VAL A 73 5.18 -12.55 -28.98
C VAL A 73 4.79 -13.90 -29.58
N ARG A 74 3.69 -14.49 -29.09
CA ARG A 74 3.13 -15.76 -29.60
C ARG A 74 2.28 -15.59 -30.87
N ASN A 75 2.19 -14.38 -31.45
CA ASN A 75 1.32 -14.07 -32.59
C ASN A 75 -0.15 -14.47 -32.37
N ALA A 76 -0.68 -14.27 -31.16
CA ALA A 76 -2.10 -14.50 -30.92
C ALA A 76 -2.94 -13.51 -31.76
N PRO A 77 -4.03 -13.96 -32.41
CA PRO A 77 -4.91 -13.07 -33.15
C PRO A 77 -5.51 -11.99 -32.23
N SER A 78 -5.65 -10.78 -32.75
CA SER A 78 -6.02 -9.60 -31.95
C SER A 78 -7.36 -9.76 -31.22
N ASP A 79 -8.33 -10.45 -31.84
CA ASP A 79 -9.62 -10.77 -31.22
C ASP A 79 -9.46 -11.66 -29.97
N LEU A 80 -8.62 -12.70 -30.07
CA LEU A 80 -8.35 -13.60 -28.96
C LEU A 80 -7.63 -12.87 -27.81
N LEU A 81 -6.70 -11.97 -28.13
CA LEU A 81 -6.02 -11.16 -27.12
C LEU A 81 -7.02 -10.31 -26.31
N VAL A 82 -7.92 -9.61 -27.00
CA VAL A 82 -8.94 -8.77 -26.34
C VAL A 82 -9.85 -9.62 -25.46
N ARG A 83 -10.31 -10.78 -25.95
CA ARG A 83 -11.16 -11.69 -25.18
C ARG A 83 -10.44 -12.22 -23.93
N ILE A 84 -9.18 -12.65 -24.05
CA ILE A 84 -8.39 -13.15 -22.92
C ILE A 84 -8.18 -12.05 -21.88
N VAL A 85 -7.70 -10.87 -22.30
CA VAL A 85 -7.43 -9.75 -21.38
C VAL A 85 -8.70 -9.35 -20.63
N ARG A 86 -9.83 -9.22 -21.33
CA ARG A 86 -11.12 -8.84 -20.72
C ARG A 86 -11.63 -9.91 -19.74
N CYS A 87 -11.48 -11.18 -20.08
CA CYS A 87 -11.86 -12.29 -19.20
C CYS A 87 -11.03 -12.29 -17.91
N VAL A 88 -9.71 -12.13 -18.04
CA VAL A 88 -8.79 -12.08 -16.89
C VAL A 88 -9.07 -10.85 -16.03
N GLU A 89 -9.28 -9.68 -16.64
CA GLU A 89 -9.64 -8.45 -15.92
C GLU A 89 -10.92 -8.60 -15.11
N HIS A 90 -11.96 -9.19 -15.70
CA HIS A 90 -13.21 -9.43 -15.00
C HIS A 90 -13.03 -10.37 -13.80
N ARG A 91 -12.27 -11.46 -13.96
CA ARG A 91 -12.00 -12.41 -12.87
C ARG A 91 -11.13 -11.81 -11.77
N VAL A 92 -10.15 -10.98 -12.12
CA VAL A 92 -9.29 -10.30 -11.13
C VAL A 92 -10.12 -9.31 -10.31
N ARG A 93 -10.97 -8.49 -10.95
CA ARG A 93 -11.87 -7.56 -10.25
C ARG A 93 -12.88 -8.27 -9.34
N ALA A 94 -13.45 -9.40 -9.80
CA ALA A 94 -14.33 -10.21 -8.98
C ALA A 94 -13.61 -10.75 -7.74
N ARG A 95 -12.38 -11.26 -7.91
CA ARG A 95 -11.55 -11.76 -6.81
C ARG A 95 -11.06 -10.66 -5.86
N GLU A 96 -10.86 -9.42 -6.32
CA GLU A 96 -10.55 -8.31 -5.41
C GLU A 96 -11.74 -7.93 -4.52
N SER A 97 -12.97 -8.21 -4.96
CA SER A 97 -14.19 -7.97 -4.16
C SER A 97 -14.49 -9.12 -3.19
N GLU A 98 -14.03 -10.33 -3.49
CA GLU A 98 -14.19 -11.51 -2.64
C GLU A 98 -12.87 -11.79 -1.89
N VAL A 99 -12.77 -11.36 -0.64
CA VAL A 99 -11.64 -11.74 0.22
C VAL A 99 -11.86 -13.18 0.70
N PRO A 100 -11.03 -14.14 0.28
CA PRO A 100 -11.20 -15.52 0.72
C PRO A 100 -10.88 -15.61 2.22
N GLU A 101 -11.61 -16.47 2.93
CA GLU A 101 -11.45 -16.67 4.37
C GLU A 101 -10.00 -17.03 4.77
N SER A 102 -9.27 -17.73 3.89
CA SER A 102 -7.86 -18.08 4.05
C SER A 102 -6.93 -16.87 4.16
N ASP A 103 -7.31 -15.75 3.53
CA ASP A 103 -6.50 -14.53 3.46
C ASP A 103 -6.79 -13.60 4.65
N VAL A 104 -7.73 -13.97 5.54
CA VAL A 104 -8.05 -13.22 6.77
C VAL A 104 -7.52 -13.97 7.99
N PRO A 105 -6.22 -13.86 8.33
CA PRO A 105 -5.63 -14.58 9.46
C PRO A 105 -6.25 -14.20 10.81
N LEU A 106 -6.87 -13.02 10.90
CA LEU A 106 -7.54 -12.54 12.11
C LEU A 106 -8.75 -13.40 12.50
N LEU A 107 -9.41 -14.07 11.53
CA LEU A 107 -10.54 -14.96 11.82
C LEU A 107 -10.14 -16.13 12.73
N ARG A 108 -8.86 -16.54 12.71
CA ARG A 108 -8.33 -17.63 13.54
C ARG A 108 -8.27 -17.29 15.03
N TYR A 109 -8.29 -16.00 15.39
CA TYR A 109 -8.29 -15.56 16.79
C TYR A 109 -9.69 -15.36 17.36
N LEU A 110 -10.73 -15.49 16.52
CA LEU A 110 -12.10 -15.35 16.94
C LEU A 110 -12.52 -16.55 17.79
N SER A 111 -13.31 -16.33 18.85
CA SER A 111 -13.80 -17.43 19.69
C SER A 111 -14.75 -18.33 18.87
N THR A 112 -14.77 -19.61 19.17
CA THR A 112 -15.64 -20.60 18.51
C THR A 112 -17.12 -20.17 18.39
N PRO A 113 -17.77 -19.59 19.43
CA PRO A 113 -19.15 -19.13 19.28
C PRO A 113 -19.31 -17.97 18.28
N LEU A 114 -18.37 -17.02 18.25
CA LEU A 114 -18.38 -15.90 17.31
C LEU A 114 -18.07 -16.36 15.87
N GLN A 115 -17.22 -17.37 15.68
CA GLN A 115 -17.02 -18.00 14.37
C GLN A 115 -18.30 -18.66 13.87
N MET A 116 -18.99 -19.42 14.73
CA MET A 116 -20.27 -20.06 14.39
C MET A 116 -21.34 -19.04 13.99
N GLU A 117 -21.44 -17.93 14.72
CA GLU A 117 -22.38 -16.83 14.42
C GLU A 117 -22.05 -16.11 13.11
N LEU A 118 -20.76 -15.87 12.83
CA LEU A 118 -20.32 -15.30 11.56
C LEU A 118 -20.64 -16.23 10.38
N LEU A 119 -20.32 -17.52 10.51
CA LEU A 119 -20.60 -18.52 9.48
C LEU A 119 -22.10 -18.69 9.26
N SER A 120 -22.91 -18.70 10.32
CA SER A 120 -24.37 -18.78 10.18
C SER A 120 -24.91 -17.59 9.40
N HIS A 121 -24.46 -16.36 9.68
CA HIS A 121 -24.86 -15.16 8.95
C HIS A 121 -24.40 -15.17 7.48
N ILE A 122 -23.18 -15.61 7.19
CA ILE A 122 -22.64 -15.68 5.83
C ILE A 122 -23.38 -16.73 5.00
N TYR A 123 -23.62 -17.92 5.56
CA TYR A 123 -24.18 -19.05 4.81
C TYR A 123 -25.71 -19.15 4.88
N ALA A 124 -26.38 -18.50 5.83
CA ALA A 124 -27.85 -18.46 5.94
C ALA A 124 -28.58 -18.19 4.61
N PRO A 125 -28.24 -17.16 3.80
CA PRO A 125 -28.93 -16.90 2.54
C PRO A 125 -28.72 -18.00 1.49
N TYR A 126 -27.61 -18.75 1.55
CA TYR A 126 -27.34 -19.87 0.65
C TYR A 126 -28.10 -21.13 1.07
N PHE A 127 -28.25 -21.37 2.37
CA PHE A 127 -29.01 -22.49 2.89
C PHE A 127 -30.52 -22.29 2.75
N SER A 128 -31.03 -21.07 2.96
CA SER A 128 -32.47 -20.77 2.81
C SER A 128 -32.96 -20.81 1.36
N ALA A 129 -32.04 -20.68 0.38
CA ALA A 129 -32.37 -20.88 -1.03
C ALA A 129 -32.72 -22.35 -1.36
N HIS A 130 -32.32 -23.31 -0.54
CA HIS A 130 -32.59 -24.72 -0.77
C HIS A 130 -33.79 -25.20 0.07
N PRO A 131 -34.88 -25.72 -0.54
CA PRO A 131 -36.15 -26.00 0.14
C PRO A 131 -36.04 -26.98 1.33
N LEU A 132 -35.02 -27.83 1.32
CA LEU A 132 -34.75 -28.82 2.36
C LEU A 132 -34.28 -28.17 3.68
N PHE A 133 -33.39 -27.19 3.62
CA PHE A 133 -32.83 -26.52 4.80
C PHE A 133 -33.77 -25.46 5.35
N ASN A 134 -34.57 -24.81 4.49
CA ASN A 134 -35.59 -23.87 4.94
C ASN A 134 -36.63 -24.54 5.84
N ARG A 135 -37.01 -25.80 5.54
CA ARG A 135 -37.92 -26.59 6.38
C ARG A 135 -37.31 -27.09 7.68
N TYR A 136 -35.98 -27.22 7.74
CA TYR A 136 -35.26 -27.66 8.94
C TYR A 136 -35.00 -26.49 9.90
N ALA A 137 -34.99 -25.24 9.41
CA ALA A 137 -34.83 -24.04 10.22
C ALA A 137 -36.13 -23.58 10.93
N GLU A 138 -37.30 -24.02 10.43
CA GLU A 138 -38.63 -23.71 11.00
C GLU A 138 -39.12 -24.76 12.03
N ALA A 139 -38.39 -25.86 12.22
CA ALA A 139 -38.72 -26.97 13.14
C ALA A 139 -37.86 -26.93 14.41
#